data_AF-A0A6D0IPE7-F1
#
_entry.id   AF-A0A6D0IPE7-F1
#
_cell.length_a   1.000
_cell.length_b   1.000
_cell.length_c   1.000
_cell.angle_alpha   90.00
_cell.angle_beta   90.00
_cell.angle_gamma   90.00
#
_symmetry.space_group_name_H-M   'P 1'
#
loop_
_entity.id
_entity.type
_entity.pdbx_description
1 polymer ?
#
loop_
_entity_poly.entity_id
_entity_poly.type
_entity_poly.pdbx_seq_one_letter_code
_entity_poly.pdbx_strand_id
1 'polypeptide(L)'
;ELRDDGDIRLLTPVEGVEHEDNLIVRAARLLMKTAADSGRLPTGSGANISIDKRLPMGGGLGGGSSNAATVLVALNHLWQCGLSMDELAEMGLTLGADVPVFVRGHAAFAEGVGEILTPVDPPEKWYLVAHPGVSIPTPVIFKDPELPRNTPKRSIETLLKCEFSNDCEVIARKRFREVD
;
A
#
# COMPACT_ATOMS: atom_id res chain seq x y z
N GLU A 1 -14.57 -12.86 -8.26
CA GLU A 1 -15.94 -13.44 -8.36
C GLU A 1 -16.55 -13.46 -6.98
N LEU A 2 -17.81 -13.03 -6.84
CA LEU A 2 -18.49 -13.01 -5.54
C LEU A 2 -18.94 -14.41 -5.13
N ARG A 3 -18.95 -14.66 -3.82
CA ARG A 3 -19.46 -15.87 -3.18
C ARG A 3 -20.54 -15.51 -2.17
N ASP A 4 -21.35 -16.48 -1.80
CA ASP A 4 -22.47 -16.40 -0.86
C ASP A 4 -22.31 -17.31 0.38
N ASP A 5 -21.12 -17.89 0.56
CA ASP A 5 -20.79 -18.82 1.65
C ASP A 5 -19.90 -18.23 2.75
N GLY A 6 -19.57 -16.93 2.67
CA GLY A 6 -18.70 -16.26 3.63
C GLY A 6 -17.20 -16.57 3.48
N ASP A 7 -16.80 -17.33 2.45
CA ASP A 7 -15.39 -17.69 2.25
C ASP A 7 -14.64 -16.61 1.44
N ILE A 8 -13.38 -16.39 1.84
CA ILE A 8 -12.40 -15.61 1.07
C ILE A 8 -11.35 -16.58 0.53
N ARG A 9 -11.19 -16.63 -0.78
CA ARG A 9 -10.23 -17.52 -1.45
C ARG A 9 -9.35 -16.75 -2.43
N LEU A 10 -8.05 -16.76 -2.21
CA LEU A 10 -7.08 -16.30 -3.20
C LEU A 10 -6.74 -17.47 -4.14
N LEU A 11 -7.16 -17.37 -5.40
CA LEU A 11 -7.00 -18.40 -6.42
C LEU A 11 -5.59 -18.43 -7.04
N THR A 12 -4.83 -17.36 -6.86
CA THR A 12 -3.48 -17.18 -7.41
C THR A 12 -2.50 -16.94 -6.27
N PRO A 13 -1.86 -18.00 -5.73
CA PRO A 13 -0.82 -17.86 -4.72
C PRO A 13 0.31 -16.94 -5.21
N VAL A 14 0.86 -16.16 -4.29
CA VAL A 14 2.05 -15.34 -4.55
C VAL A 14 3.23 -16.09 -3.97
N GLU A 15 4.25 -16.38 -4.80
CA GLU A 15 5.44 -17.11 -4.36
C GLU A 15 6.11 -16.42 -3.17
N GLY A 16 6.43 -17.20 -2.14
CA GLY A 16 7.05 -16.69 -0.91
C GLY A 16 6.10 -15.97 0.05
N VAL A 17 4.78 -16.00 -0.17
CA VAL A 17 3.78 -15.41 0.72
C VAL A 17 2.66 -16.43 0.99
N GLU A 18 2.54 -16.85 2.24
CA GLU A 18 1.46 -17.74 2.68
C GLU A 18 0.08 -17.10 2.48
N HIS A 19 -0.96 -17.92 2.30
CA HIS A 19 -2.31 -17.46 1.97
C HIS A 19 -2.83 -16.42 2.96
N GLU A 20 -2.73 -16.69 4.27
CA GLU A 20 -3.23 -15.80 5.32
C GLU A 20 -2.32 -14.59 5.59
N ASP A 21 -1.06 -14.65 5.17
CA ASP A 21 -0.13 -13.51 5.25
C ASP A 21 -0.29 -12.55 4.06
N ASN A 22 -0.94 -13.01 2.98
CA ASN A 22 -1.16 -12.20 1.79
C ASN A 22 -2.08 -11.01 2.09
N LEU A 23 -1.61 -9.81 1.74
CA LEU A 23 -2.34 -8.56 1.95
C LEU A 23 -3.72 -8.53 1.27
N ILE A 24 -3.93 -9.30 0.20
CA ILE A 24 -5.25 -9.47 -0.43
C ILE A 24 -6.23 -10.14 0.54
N VAL A 25 -5.83 -11.28 1.13
CA VAL A 25 -6.67 -12.05 2.04
C VAL A 25 -6.88 -11.28 3.34
N ARG A 26 -5.81 -10.69 3.89
CA ARG A 26 -5.88 -9.86 5.09
C ARG A 26 -6.82 -8.66 4.92
N ALA A 27 -6.74 -7.95 3.79
CA ALA A 27 -7.63 -6.84 3.48
C ALA A 27 -9.09 -7.27 3.38
N ALA A 28 -9.37 -8.35 2.64
CA ALA A 28 -10.72 -8.87 2.48
C ALA A 28 -11.33 -9.30 3.83
N ARG A 29 -10.57 -10.03 4.67
CA ARG A 29 -11.03 -10.45 6.00
C ARG A 29 -11.21 -9.27 6.95
N LEU A 30 -10.32 -8.28 6.91
CA LEU A 30 -10.44 -7.07 7.73
C LEU A 30 -11.72 -6.31 7.39
N LEU A 31 -11.97 -6.05 6.11
CA LEU A 31 -13.20 -5.43 5.63
C LEU A 31 -14.44 -6.22 6.05
N MET A 32 -14.43 -7.53 5.82
CA MET A 32 -15.54 -8.43 6.17
C MET A 32 -15.86 -8.34 7.67
N LYS A 33 -14.84 -8.38 8.52
CA LYS A 33 -14.99 -8.23 9.97
C LYS A 33 -15.56 -6.86 10.34
N THR A 34 -14.97 -5.77 9.85
CA THR A 34 -15.39 -4.40 10.20
C THR A 34 -16.82 -4.10 9.74
N ALA A 35 -17.19 -4.56 8.54
CA ALA A 35 -18.56 -4.41 8.03
C ALA A 35 -19.55 -5.27 8.82
N ALA A 36 -19.20 -6.50 9.19
CA ALA A 36 -20.06 -7.36 10.01
C ALA A 36 -20.29 -6.78 11.42
N ASP A 37 -19.21 -6.32 12.08
CA ASP A 37 -19.27 -5.72 13.43
C ASP A 37 -20.15 -4.46 13.46
N SER A 38 -20.35 -3.78 12.32
CA SER A 38 -21.22 -2.60 12.17
C SER A 38 -22.56 -2.89 11.49
N GLY A 39 -22.91 -4.15 11.25
CA GLY A 39 -24.18 -4.54 10.62
C GLY A 39 -24.31 -4.13 9.14
N ARG A 40 -23.19 -3.83 8.49
CA ARG A 40 -23.11 -3.35 7.10
C ARG A 40 -22.73 -4.45 6.10
N LEU A 41 -22.45 -5.67 6.54
CA LEU A 41 -22.13 -6.79 5.66
C LEU A 41 -23.39 -7.62 5.35
N PRO A 42 -23.77 -7.77 4.07
CA PRO A 42 -24.83 -8.70 3.68
C PRO A 42 -24.48 -10.15 4.06
N THR A 43 -25.48 -10.92 4.48
CA THR A 43 -25.31 -12.33 4.84
C THR A 43 -24.71 -13.14 3.68
N GLY A 44 -23.72 -13.97 3.98
CA GLY A 44 -23.06 -14.83 2.99
C GLY A 44 -21.92 -14.16 2.21
N SER A 45 -21.69 -12.85 2.36
CA SER A 45 -20.67 -12.13 1.59
C SER A 45 -19.31 -12.81 1.61
N GLY A 46 -18.86 -13.30 0.46
CA GLY A 46 -17.55 -13.90 0.24
C GLY A 46 -17.00 -13.55 -1.15
N ALA A 47 -15.78 -14.01 -1.45
CA ALA A 47 -15.14 -13.75 -2.73
C ALA A 47 -14.03 -14.75 -3.09
N ASN A 48 -14.02 -15.15 -4.37
CA ASN A 48 -12.84 -15.65 -5.06
C ASN A 48 -12.06 -14.47 -5.64
N ILE A 49 -10.78 -14.35 -5.30
CA ILE A 49 -9.91 -13.26 -5.73
C ILE A 49 -8.73 -13.86 -6.50
N SER A 50 -8.38 -13.25 -7.63
CA SER A 50 -7.21 -13.61 -8.42
C SER A 50 -6.44 -12.35 -8.78
N ILE A 51 -5.11 -12.45 -8.85
CA ILE A 51 -4.23 -11.35 -9.21
C ILE A 51 -3.32 -11.78 -10.37
N ASP A 52 -3.29 -10.96 -11.41
CA ASP A 52 -2.21 -10.97 -12.40
C ASP A 52 -1.07 -10.09 -11.86
N LYS A 53 -0.04 -10.74 -11.29
CA LYS A 53 1.02 -10.03 -10.56
C LYS A 53 2.14 -9.61 -11.51
N ARG A 54 2.11 -8.34 -11.92
CA ARG A 54 3.17 -7.73 -12.76
C ARG A 54 4.20 -6.92 -11.97
N LEU A 55 3.82 -6.34 -10.84
CA LEU A 55 4.74 -5.58 -9.99
C LEU A 55 5.68 -6.53 -9.23
N PRO A 56 6.96 -6.20 -9.06
CA PRO A 56 7.89 -6.99 -8.27
C PRO A 56 7.47 -7.04 -6.80
N MET A 57 8.03 -8.01 -6.08
CA MET A 57 7.95 -8.04 -4.63
C MET A 57 8.87 -6.97 -4.04
N GLY A 58 8.32 -6.04 -3.26
CA GLY A 58 9.07 -4.93 -2.69
C GLY A 58 9.45 -3.87 -3.74
N GLY A 59 10.73 -3.51 -3.81
CA GLY A 59 11.27 -2.58 -4.81
C GLY A 59 10.83 -1.12 -4.67
N GLY A 60 10.14 -0.75 -3.58
CA GLY A 60 9.69 0.62 -3.34
C GLY A 60 8.49 1.06 -4.20
N LEU A 61 7.82 0.13 -4.89
CA LEU A 61 6.69 0.45 -5.78
C LEU A 61 5.30 0.35 -5.12
N GLY A 62 5.24 0.04 -3.82
CA GLY A 62 3.98 -0.04 -3.08
C GLY A 62 3.03 -1.15 -3.55
N GLY A 63 3.52 -2.17 -4.25
CA GLY A 63 2.67 -3.16 -4.91
C GLY A 63 1.77 -3.96 -3.96
N GLY A 64 2.24 -4.29 -2.75
CA GLY A 64 1.43 -4.95 -1.73
C GLY A 64 0.35 -4.05 -1.14
N SER A 65 0.70 -2.81 -0.82
CA SER A 65 -0.23 -1.78 -0.32
C SER A 65 -1.33 -1.47 -1.35
N SER A 66 -0.96 -1.36 -2.64
CA SER A 66 -1.91 -1.21 -3.74
C SER A 66 -2.87 -2.39 -3.82
N ASN A 67 -2.39 -3.63 -3.67
CA ASN A 67 -3.27 -4.81 -3.66
C ASN A 67 -4.28 -4.76 -2.51
N ALA A 68 -3.86 -4.43 -1.29
CA ALA A 68 -4.76 -4.27 -0.15
C ALA A 68 -5.81 -3.20 -0.41
N ALA A 69 -5.39 -2.00 -0.83
CA ALA A 69 -6.29 -0.88 -1.11
C ALA A 69 -7.33 -1.22 -2.18
N THR A 70 -6.91 -1.82 -3.30
CA THR A 70 -7.82 -2.24 -4.37
C THR A 70 -8.84 -3.25 -3.86
N VAL A 71 -8.43 -4.21 -3.03
CA VAL A 71 -9.35 -5.19 -2.42
C VAL A 71 -10.36 -4.51 -1.51
N LEU A 72 -9.92 -3.59 -0.64
CA LEU A 72 -10.81 -2.83 0.24
C LEU A 72 -11.86 -2.05 -0.55
N VAL A 73 -11.42 -1.28 -1.55
CA VAL A 73 -12.32 -0.46 -2.38
C VAL A 73 -13.27 -1.34 -3.20
N ALA A 74 -12.75 -2.37 -3.87
CA ALA A 74 -13.54 -3.25 -4.72
C ALA A 74 -14.58 -4.04 -3.93
N LEU A 75 -14.19 -4.66 -2.82
CA LEU A 75 -15.12 -5.46 -2.02
C LEU A 75 -16.10 -4.59 -1.25
N ASN A 76 -15.72 -3.40 -0.77
CA ASN A 76 -16.66 -2.45 -0.18
C ASN A 76 -17.77 -2.08 -1.19
N HIS A 77 -17.39 -1.87 -2.46
CA HIS A 77 -18.34 -1.60 -3.53
C HIS A 77 -19.20 -2.83 -3.87
N LEU A 78 -18.57 -3.98 -4.12
CA LEU A 78 -19.25 -5.20 -4.57
C LEU A 78 -20.16 -5.82 -3.51
N TRP A 79 -19.76 -5.79 -2.24
CA TRP A 79 -20.60 -6.21 -1.11
C TRP A 79 -21.55 -5.10 -0.64
N GLN A 80 -21.49 -3.90 -1.23
CA GLN A 80 -22.33 -2.76 -0.88
C GLN A 80 -22.27 -2.38 0.61
N CYS A 81 -21.09 -2.52 1.24
CA CYS A 81 -20.94 -2.24 2.67
C CYS A 81 -21.11 -0.75 3.01
N GLY A 82 -20.94 0.15 2.04
CA GLY A 82 -21.17 1.58 2.24
C GLY A 82 -20.20 2.25 3.22
N LEU A 83 -19.00 1.70 3.39
CA LEU A 83 -17.93 2.36 4.15
C LEU A 83 -17.40 3.55 3.35
N SER A 84 -17.13 4.65 4.05
CA SER A 84 -16.51 5.84 3.50
C SER A 84 -15.03 5.61 3.14
N MET A 85 -14.47 6.47 2.29
CA MET A 85 -13.05 6.43 1.97
C MET A 85 -12.15 6.65 3.20
N ASP A 86 -12.61 7.44 4.18
CA ASP A 86 -11.89 7.66 5.42
C ASP A 86 -11.84 6.39 6.27
N GLU A 87 -12.96 5.67 6.42
CA GLU A 87 -13.00 4.37 7.12
C GLU A 87 -12.12 3.32 6.41
N LEU A 88 -12.14 3.27 5.07
CA LEU A 88 -11.28 2.37 4.30
C LEU A 88 -9.78 2.73 4.44
N ALA A 89 -9.46 4.01 4.48
CA ALA A 89 -8.09 4.48 4.66
C ALA A 89 -7.58 4.17 6.08
N GLU A 90 -8.41 4.38 7.10
CA GLU A 90 -8.09 4.08 8.50
C GLU A 90 -7.82 2.59 8.70
N MET A 91 -8.69 1.70 8.21
CA MET A 91 -8.43 0.26 8.29
C MET A 91 -7.22 -0.14 7.45
N GLY A 92 -7.05 0.47 6.28
CA GLY A 92 -5.97 0.20 5.35
C GLY A 92 -4.60 0.50 5.96
N LEU A 93 -4.49 1.56 6.76
CA LEU A 93 -3.26 1.95 7.46
C LEU A 93 -2.71 0.81 8.35
N THR A 94 -3.59 -0.01 8.93
CA THR A 94 -3.18 -1.17 9.76
C THR A 94 -2.54 -2.30 8.95
N LEU A 95 -2.74 -2.31 7.63
CA LEU A 95 -2.19 -3.30 6.71
C LEU A 95 -0.87 -2.82 6.09
N GLY A 96 -0.72 -1.51 5.89
CA GLY A 96 0.50 -0.88 5.39
C GLY A 96 0.41 0.63 5.31
N ALA A 97 1.54 1.31 5.51
CA ALA A 97 1.63 2.77 5.55
C ALA A 97 1.15 3.45 4.25
N ASP A 98 1.32 2.80 3.09
CA ASP A 98 0.93 3.37 1.80
C ASP A 98 -0.51 3.01 1.38
N VAL A 99 -1.22 2.17 2.12
CA VAL A 99 -2.60 1.78 1.74
C VAL A 99 -3.55 2.98 1.66
N PRO A 100 -3.50 3.98 2.58
CA PRO A 100 -4.38 5.15 2.53
C PRO A 100 -4.29 5.95 1.22
N VAL A 101 -3.09 6.14 0.64
CA VAL A 101 -2.95 6.91 -0.60
C VAL A 101 -3.62 6.19 -1.78
N PHE A 102 -3.49 4.86 -1.84
CA PHE A 102 -4.15 4.05 -2.86
C PHE A 102 -5.68 4.00 -2.67
N VAL A 103 -6.17 3.97 -1.42
CA VAL A 103 -7.62 4.03 -1.13
C VAL A 103 -8.20 5.36 -1.57
N ARG A 104 -7.54 6.48 -1.25
CA ARG A 104 -8.02 7.82 -1.60
C ARG A 104 -7.91 8.13 -3.09
N GLY A 105 -6.99 7.49 -3.82
CA GLY A 105 -6.96 7.51 -5.29
C GLY A 105 -6.43 8.79 -5.93
N HIS A 106 -5.78 9.67 -5.17
CA HIS A 106 -5.16 10.90 -5.66
C HIS A 106 -3.66 10.93 -5.33
N ALA A 107 -2.86 11.60 -6.17
CA ALA A 107 -1.51 11.96 -5.78
C ALA A 107 -1.57 12.83 -4.52
N ALA A 108 -0.73 12.51 -3.53
CA ALA A 108 -0.80 13.11 -2.21
C ALA A 108 0.59 13.30 -1.60
N PHE A 109 0.74 14.38 -0.86
CA PHE A 109 1.82 14.58 0.09
C PHE A 109 1.44 13.90 1.41
N ALA A 110 2.30 12.99 1.86
CA ALA A 110 2.11 12.23 3.09
C ALA A 110 3.04 12.73 4.20
N GLU A 111 2.50 12.90 5.40
CA GLU A 111 3.26 13.17 6.62
C GLU A 111 2.72 12.36 7.82
N GLY A 112 3.29 12.58 9.01
CA GLY A 112 3.06 11.72 10.17
C GLY A 112 3.81 10.39 10.01
N VAL A 113 3.09 9.28 10.20
CA VAL A 113 3.52 7.91 9.85
C VAL A 113 2.91 7.43 8.53
N GLY A 114 2.30 8.33 7.74
CA GLY A 114 1.65 8.04 6.45
C GLY A 114 0.14 8.23 6.46
N GLU A 115 -0.44 8.60 7.60
CA GLU A 115 -1.87 8.80 7.82
C GLU A 115 -2.38 10.18 7.40
N ILE A 116 -1.52 11.20 7.43
CA ILE A 116 -1.89 12.57 7.08
C ILE A 116 -1.60 12.78 5.60
N LEU A 117 -2.65 12.81 4.78
CA LEU A 117 -2.57 12.96 3.33
C LEU A 117 -3.16 14.29 2.87
N THR A 118 -2.35 15.09 2.18
CA THR A 118 -2.78 16.31 1.49
C THR A 118 -2.71 16.08 -0.02
N PRO A 119 -3.84 16.12 -0.77
CA PRO A 119 -3.82 15.98 -2.22
C PRO A 119 -2.92 17.04 -2.90
N VAL A 120 -2.21 16.62 -3.95
CA VAL A 120 -1.33 17.48 -4.76
C VAL A 120 -1.32 17.05 -6.22
N ASP A 121 -0.99 17.99 -7.10
CA ASP A 121 -0.88 17.76 -8.56
C ASP A 121 0.58 17.96 -9.03
N PRO A 122 1.50 17.01 -8.76
CA PRO A 122 2.86 17.09 -9.28
C PRO A 122 2.88 16.92 -10.81
N PRO A 123 3.93 17.38 -11.51
CA PRO A 123 4.03 17.17 -12.95
C PRO A 123 3.97 15.68 -13.33
N GLU A 124 3.03 15.31 -14.21
CA GLU A 124 2.92 13.96 -14.76
C GLU A 124 4.04 13.72 -15.78
N LYS A 125 5.03 12.89 -15.40
CA LYS A 125 6.20 12.57 -16.22
C LYS A 125 6.14 11.13 -16.72
N TRP A 126 6.92 10.87 -17.76
CA TRP A 126 7.29 9.51 -18.14
C TRP A 126 8.47 9.05 -17.28
N TYR A 127 8.39 7.81 -16.79
CA TYR A 127 9.42 7.21 -15.96
C TYR A 127 9.96 5.94 -16.62
N LEU A 128 11.29 5.83 -16.69
CA LEU A 128 11.96 4.54 -16.86
C LEU A 128 12.20 3.98 -15.45
N VAL A 129 11.52 2.89 -15.12
CA VAL A 129 11.64 2.23 -13.81
C VAL A 129 12.57 1.03 -13.97
N ALA A 130 13.74 1.09 -13.34
CA ALA A 130 14.71 0.00 -13.30
C ALA A 130 14.58 -0.77 -11.97
N HIS A 131 14.69 -2.10 -12.05
CA HIS A 131 14.78 -2.96 -10.87
C HIS A 131 16.16 -3.65 -10.86
N PRO A 132 17.03 -3.39 -9.87
CA PRO A 132 18.43 -3.83 -9.87
C PRO A 132 18.61 -5.35 -9.67
N GLY A 133 17.53 -6.07 -9.37
CA GLY A 133 17.55 -7.52 -9.17
C GLY A 133 17.91 -7.95 -7.75
N VAL A 134 18.15 -6.99 -6.85
CA VAL A 134 18.41 -7.24 -5.42
C VAL A 134 17.15 -6.97 -4.57
N SER A 135 16.91 -7.83 -3.58
CA SER A 135 15.84 -7.64 -2.59
C SER A 135 16.37 -6.81 -1.42
N ILE A 136 15.75 -5.66 -1.18
CA ILE A 136 16.09 -4.76 -0.07
C ILE A 136 14.89 -4.70 0.88
N PRO A 137 14.91 -5.44 2.00
CA PRO A 137 13.84 -5.35 3.00
C PRO A 137 13.83 -3.95 3.63
N THR A 138 12.65 -3.31 3.69
CA THR A 138 12.46 -1.99 4.30
C THR A 138 13.13 -1.84 5.69
N PRO A 139 13.07 -2.83 6.60
CA PRO A 139 13.75 -2.73 7.89
C PRO A 139 15.27 -2.63 7.82
N VAL A 140 15.91 -3.10 6.74
CA VAL A 140 17.38 -3.01 6.57
C VAL A 140 17.80 -1.56 6.41
N ILE A 141 17.11 -0.81 5.55
CA ILE A 141 17.37 0.63 5.35
C ILE A 141 17.06 1.41 6.64
N PHE A 142 15.88 1.19 7.24
CA PHE A 142 15.47 1.93 8.44
C PHE A 142 16.28 1.63 9.70
N LYS A 143 16.98 0.49 9.77
CA LYS A 143 17.90 0.15 10.87
C LYS A 143 19.33 0.59 10.62
N ASP A 144 19.66 1.15 9.45
CA ASP A 144 21.02 1.58 9.15
C ASP A 144 21.43 2.76 10.05
N PRO A 145 22.57 2.70 10.76
CA PRO A 145 23.00 3.77 11.65
C PRO A 145 23.29 5.08 10.92
N GLU A 146 23.60 5.03 9.62
CA GLU A 146 23.96 6.21 8.83
C GLU A 146 22.75 6.85 8.12
N LEU A 147 21.55 6.26 8.21
CA LEU A 147 20.35 6.81 7.58
C LEU A 147 20.08 8.23 8.13
N PRO A 148 19.91 9.25 7.26
CA PRO A 148 19.48 10.58 7.67
C PRO A 148 18.13 10.51 8.40
N ARG A 149 18.09 11.05 9.63
CA ARG A 149 16.88 11.09 10.49
C ARG A 149 16.58 12.48 11.05
N ASN A 150 17.24 13.49 10.51
CA ASN A 150 17.23 14.87 10.99
C ASN A 150 16.92 15.89 9.89
N THR A 151 16.36 15.42 8.75
CA THR A 151 15.86 16.29 7.69
C THR A 151 14.78 17.22 8.24
N PRO A 152 14.91 18.55 8.10
CA PRO A 152 13.95 19.49 8.67
C PRO A 152 12.54 19.29 8.09
N LYS A 153 11.54 19.25 8.98
CA LYS A 153 10.14 19.33 8.58
C LYS A 153 9.90 20.68 7.90
N ARG A 154 9.35 20.65 6.69
CA ARG A 154 9.15 21.83 5.82
C ARG A 154 7.73 21.83 5.28
N SER A 155 7.25 22.99 4.88
CA SER A 155 5.92 23.12 4.27
C SER A 155 5.89 22.51 2.86
N ILE A 156 4.70 22.10 2.42
CA ILE A 156 4.51 21.54 1.08
C ILE A 156 4.92 22.51 -0.03
N GLU A 157 4.67 23.81 0.15
CA GLU A 157 5.05 24.85 -0.82
C GLU A 157 6.57 25.00 -0.93
N THR A 158 7.29 24.74 0.16
CA THR A 158 8.75 24.73 0.17
C THR A 158 9.25 23.49 -0.55
N LEU A 159 8.72 22.31 -0.20
CA LEU A 159 9.15 21.03 -0.75
C LEU A 159 8.95 20.95 -2.26
N LEU A 160 7.80 21.42 -2.78
CA LEU A 160 7.49 21.43 -4.22
C LEU A 160 8.41 22.34 -5.06
N LYS A 161 9.13 23.28 -4.43
CA LYS A 161 10.06 24.21 -5.08
C LYS A 161 11.52 23.84 -4.89
N CYS A 162 11.82 22.87 -4.02
CA CYS A 162 13.15 22.35 -3.81
C CYS A 162 13.49 21.26 -4.83
N GLU A 163 14.77 20.95 -4.95
CA GLU A 163 15.21 19.74 -5.63
C GLU A 163 14.68 18.50 -4.90
N PHE A 164 14.08 17.56 -5.65
CA PHE A 164 13.54 16.33 -5.10
C PHE A 164 14.67 15.32 -4.91
N SER A 165 14.73 14.73 -3.72
CA SER A 165 15.71 13.72 -3.34
C SER A 165 15.06 12.71 -2.39
N ASN A 166 15.71 11.56 -2.22
CA ASN A 166 15.28 10.52 -1.28
C ASN A 166 16.38 10.25 -0.25
N ASP A 167 16.10 10.52 1.03
CA ASP A 167 17.06 10.33 2.13
C ASP A 167 17.54 8.86 2.26
N CYS A 168 16.79 7.89 1.74
CA CYS A 168 17.19 6.48 1.73
C CYS A 168 18.20 6.14 0.62
N GLU A 169 18.31 6.97 -0.42
CA GLU A 169 19.12 6.67 -1.61
C GLU A 169 20.59 6.45 -1.26
N VAL A 170 21.15 7.33 -0.41
CA VAL A 170 22.56 7.24 -0.01
C VAL A 170 22.89 5.90 0.67
N ILE A 171 21.97 5.38 1.48
CA ILE A 171 22.14 4.10 2.16
C ILE A 171 21.95 2.96 1.17
N ALA A 172 20.93 3.01 0.32
CA ALA A 172 20.69 1.97 -0.68
C ALA A 172 21.89 1.80 -1.61
N ARG A 173 22.43 2.89 -2.17
CA ARG A 173 23.62 2.87 -3.03
C ARG A 173 24.87 2.37 -2.29
N LYS A 174 25.08 2.84 -1.05
CA LYS A 174 26.25 2.44 -0.25
C LYS A 174 26.24 0.95 0.13
N ARG A 175 25.06 0.38 0.39
CA ARG A 175 24.91 -1.00 0.88
C ARG A 175 24.70 -2.02 -0.25
N PHE A 176 24.18 -1.61 -1.40
CA PHE A 176 23.83 -2.49 -2.52
C PHE A 176 24.41 -1.94 -3.83
N ARG A 177 25.51 -2.53 -4.31
CA ARG A 177 26.23 -2.04 -5.50
C ARG A 177 25.41 -2.13 -6.78
N GLU A 178 24.42 -3.01 -6.83
CA GLU A 178 23.51 -3.16 -7.96
C GLU A 178 22.57 -1.94 -8.09
N VAL A 179 22.42 -1.14 -7.03
CA VAL A 179 21.65 0.12 -7.02
C VAL A 179 22.52 1.32 -7.43
N ASP A 180 23.84 1.24 -7.25
CA ASP A 180 24.79 2.36 -7.50
C ASP A 180 25.13 2.56 -8.98
#